data_AF-A0A6J8F1A9-F1
#
_entry.id   AF-A0A6J8F1A9-F1
#
_cell.length_a   1.000
_cell.length_b   1.000
_cell.length_c   1.000
_cell.angle_alpha   90.00
_cell.angle_beta   90.00
_cell.angle_gamma   90.00
#
_symmetry.space_group_name_H-M   'P 1'
#
loop_
_entity.id
_entity.type
_entity.pdbx_description
1 polymer ?
#
loop_
_entity_poly.entity_id
_entity_poly.type
_entity_poly.pdbx_seq_one_letter_code
_entity_poly.pdbx_strand_id
1 'polypeptide(L)'
;MPLLNSLNAPLVAQLDVTAINTELKAYIQQEIANGVKLAMEELAATIVNTKVDQATVKLEESMQEKLNQANTEIQDKIGTTYIQWGRTNCTADDAETVYSGFIGGSSFTNSGSAVDYLCLINDPQWGIYDSKVNSLPFIGGALYDVWDINVPNSPFDFNKYDHHRVPCSVCMKKRKLRRL
;
A
#
# COMPACT_ATOMS: atom_id res chain seq x y z
N MET A 1 81.71 -26.11 75.17
CA MET A 1 80.37 -25.49 75.18
C MET A 1 79.91 -25.34 73.75
N PRO A 2 78.62 -25.58 73.52
CA PRO A 2 78.07 -26.12 72.29
C PRO A 2 77.38 -25.01 71.48
N LEU A 3 76.67 -25.37 70.42
CA LEU A 3 75.59 -24.57 69.84
C LEU A 3 76.04 -23.28 69.15
N LEU A 4 76.43 -23.33 67.86
CA LEU A 4 76.08 -22.21 66.94
C LEU A 4 76.34 -22.49 65.46
N ASN A 5 77.07 -23.54 65.09
CA ASN A 5 77.48 -23.73 63.69
C ASN A 5 76.70 -24.82 62.91
N SER A 6 75.79 -25.58 63.53
CA SER A 6 75.07 -26.66 62.86
C SER A 6 73.55 -26.46 62.74
N LEU A 7 73.05 -25.26 63.02
CA LEU A 7 71.62 -24.93 62.91
C LEU A 7 71.32 -23.82 61.88
N ASN A 8 72.33 -23.30 61.18
CA ASN A 8 72.12 -22.33 60.10
C ASN A 8 71.72 -22.94 58.75
N ALA A 9 71.54 -24.26 58.69
CA ALA A 9 70.87 -24.95 57.58
C ALA A 9 70.24 -26.20 58.20
N PRO A 10 68.90 -26.30 58.30
CA PRO A 10 68.02 -26.28 57.13
C PRO A 10 66.61 -25.72 57.44
N LEU A 11 66.48 -24.62 58.20
CA LEU A 11 65.18 -23.93 58.32
C LEU A 11 64.96 -22.86 57.24
N VAL A 12 65.83 -22.86 56.24
CA VAL A 12 65.56 -22.26 54.93
C VAL A 12 65.36 -23.42 53.96
N ALA A 13 64.42 -24.33 54.26
CA ALA A 13 63.60 -24.85 53.16
C ALA A 13 62.93 -23.61 52.61
N GLN A 14 63.59 -23.03 51.60
CA GLN A 14 63.28 -21.73 51.04
C GLN A 14 61.80 -21.75 50.70
N LEU A 15 60.99 -21.09 51.54
CA LEU A 15 59.68 -20.66 51.12
C LEU A 15 60.00 -19.78 49.91
N ASP A 16 59.76 -20.32 48.71
CA ASP A 16 60.10 -19.64 47.47
C ASP A 16 59.06 -18.52 47.29
N VAL A 17 59.32 -17.41 47.98
CA VAL A 17 58.48 -16.21 47.97
C VAL A 17 58.30 -15.70 46.54
N THR A 18 59.27 -15.95 45.66
CA THR A 18 59.17 -15.67 44.23
C THR A 18 58.16 -16.57 43.52
N ALA A 19 58.14 -17.88 43.79
CA ALA A 19 57.12 -18.78 43.27
C ALA A 19 55.72 -18.43 43.79
N ILE A 20 55.57 -18.17 45.09
CA ILE A 20 54.30 -17.77 45.71
C ILE A 20 53.79 -16.45 45.13
N ASN A 21 54.66 -15.45 44.96
CA ASN A 21 54.29 -14.18 44.32
C ASN A 21 53.88 -14.37 42.86
N THR A 22 54.41 -15.37 42.18
CA THR A 22 54.05 -15.69 40.80
C THR A 22 52.67 -16.35 40.72
N GLU A 23 52.40 -17.33 41.59
CA GLU A 23 51.09 -17.97 41.68
C GLU A 23 50.00 -16.99 42.14
N LEU A 24 50.29 -16.15 43.14
CA LEU A 24 49.37 -15.14 43.64
C LEU A 24 49.03 -14.11 42.55
N LYS A 25 50.02 -13.68 41.75
CA LYS A 25 49.77 -12.82 40.58
C LYS A 25 48.88 -13.51 39.55
N ALA A 26 49.12 -14.78 39.26
CA ALA A 26 48.32 -15.55 38.31
C ALA A 26 46.86 -15.68 38.77
N TYR A 27 46.63 -15.96 40.06
CA TYR A 27 45.29 -16.03 40.64
C TYR A 27 44.56 -14.68 40.56
N ILE A 28 45.22 -13.59 40.96
CA ILE A 28 44.64 -12.24 40.88
C ILE A 28 44.29 -11.88 39.43
N GLN A 29 45.17 -12.19 38.47
CA GLN A 29 44.90 -11.95 37.05
C GLN A 29 43.70 -12.76 36.54
N GLN A 30 43.57 -14.02 36.97
CA GLN A 30 42.44 -14.87 36.60
C GLN A 30 41.11 -14.32 37.14
N GLU A 31 41.08 -13.88 38.40
CA GLU A 31 39.85 -13.35 39.01
C GLU A 31 39.44 -12.02 38.37
N ILE A 32 40.41 -11.17 38.05
CA ILE A 32 40.18 -9.94 37.26
C ILE A 32 39.62 -10.30 35.87
N ALA A 33 40.21 -11.29 35.19
CA ALA A 33 39.77 -11.70 33.85
C ALA A 33 38.33 -12.25 33.85
N ASN A 34 37.96 -13.04 34.86
CA ASN A 34 36.60 -13.54 35.05
C ASN A 34 35.61 -12.40 35.29
N GLY A 35 35.95 -11.44 36.16
CA GLY A 35 35.13 -10.26 36.42
C GLY A 35 34.91 -9.40 35.16
N VAL A 36 35.98 -9.17 34.38
CA VAL A 36 35.90 -8.43 33.11
C VAL A 36 35.02 -9.17 32.10
N LYS A 37 35.16 -10.50 31.99
CA LYS A 37 34.34 -11.30 31.07
C LYS A 37 32.85 -11.20 31.40
N LEU A 38 32.46 -11.36 32.66
CA LEU A 38 31.07 -11.26 33.09
C LEU A 38 30.48 -9.87 32.81
N ALA A 39 31.25 -8.81 33.15
CA ALA A 39 30.83 -7.43 32.89
C ALA A 39 30.69 -7.15 31.38
N MET A 40 31.59 -7.70 30.55
CA MET A 40 31.51 -7.57 29.10
C MET A 40 30.31 -8.32 28.50
N GLU A 41 29.97 -9.50 29.00
CA GLU A 41 28.80 -10.27 28.56
C GLU A 41 27.48 -9.55 28.89
N GLU A 42 27.38 -8.99 30.10
CA GLU A 42 26.21 -8.21 30.53
C GLU A 42 26.06 -6.93 29.68
N LEU A 43 27.15 -6.18 29.50
CA LEU A 43 27.16 -4.98 28.68
C LEU A 43 26.80 -5.28 27.22
N ALA A 44 27.33 -6.38 26.66
CA ALA A 44 27.01 -6.81 25.30
C ALA A 44 25.52 -7.12 25.16
N ALA A 45 24.92 -7.82 26.12
CA ALA A 45 23.49 -8.11 26.12
C ALA A 45 22.64 -6.82 26.17
N THR A 46 23.00 -5.86 27.03
CA THR A 46 22.28 -4.57 27.11
C THR A 46 22.36 -3.78 25.80
N ILE A 47 23.54 -3.71 25.19
CA ILE A 47 23.74 -3.00 23.91
C ILE A 47 22.92 -3.66 22.79
N VAL A 48 22.93 -4.99 22.72
CA VAL A 48 22.16 -5.74 21.72
C VAL A 48 20.68 -5.48 21.91
N ASN A 49 20.15 -5.62 23.12
CA ASN A 49 18.73 -5.41 23.41
C ASN A 49 18.29 -3.98 23.06
N THR A 50 19.08 -2.98 23.47
CA THR A 50 18.76 -1.58 23.17
C THR A 50 18.73 -1.31 21.66
N LYS A 51 19.65 -1.89 20.89
CA LYS A 51 19.66 -1.73 19.43
C LYS A 51 18.51 -2.48 18.75
N VAL A 52 18.16 -3.66 19.26
CA VAL A 52 17.00 -4.42 18.79
C VAL A 52 15.72 -3.61 19.05
N ASP A 53 15.54 -3.07 20.25
CA ASP A 53 14.38 -2.23 20.61
C ASP A 53 14.30 -0.96 19.74
N GLN A 54 15.44 -0.31 19.47
CA GLN A 54 15.47 0.83 18.55
C GLN A 54 15.12 0.44 17.11
N ALA A 55 15.52 -0.75 16.67
CA ALA A 55 15.20 -1.24 15.33
C ALA A 55 13.74 -1.66 15.21
N THR A 56 13.15 -2.30 16.22
CA THR A 56 11.74 -2.69 16.23
C THR A 56 10.84 -1.47 16.20
N VAL A 57 11.10 -0.45 17.04
CA VAL A 57 10.31 0.81 17.04
C VAL A 57 10.35 1.48 15.66
N LYS A 58 11.54 1.61 15.06
CA LYS A 58 11.68 2.20 13.71
C LYS A 58 10.93 1.41 12.64
N LEU A 59 10.93 0.08 12.74
CA LEU A 59 10.17 -0.78 11.83
C LEU A 59 8.67 -0.58 12.02
N GLU A 60 8.18 -0.52 13.25
CA GLU A 60 6.76 -0.28 13.56
C GLU A 60 6.29 1.08 13.04
N GLU A 61 7.07 2.14 13.23
CA GLU A 61 6.77 3.48 12.71
C GLU A 61 6.68 3.47 11.18
N SER A 62 7.66 2.86 10.50
CA SER A 62 7.66 2.75 9.04
C SER A 62 6.49 1.91 8.52
N MET A 63 6.13 0.84 9.23
CA MET A 63 4.95 0.03 8.89
C MET A 63 3.66 0.82 9.06
N GLN A 64 3.54 1.58 10.16
CA GLN A 64 2.35 2.38 10.43
C GLN A 64 2.19 3.50 9.39
N GLU A 65 3.28 4.13 8.97
CA GLU A 65 3.27 5.12 7.89
C GLU A 65 2.76 4.52 6.58
N LYS A 66 3.31 3.37 6.17
CA LYS A 66 2.85 2.65 4.96
C LYS A 66 1.40 2.22 5.04
N LEU A 67 0.95 1.77 6.21
CA LEU A 67 -0.45 1.38 6.42
C LEU A 67 -1.38 2.60 6.28
N ASN A 68 -1.00 3.74 6.86
CA ASN A 68 -1.77 4.97 6.76
C ASN A 68 -1.84 5.48 5.31
N GLN A 69 -0.73 5.38 4.58
CA GLN A 69 -0.70 5.72 3.16
C GLN A 69 -1.63 4.80 2.35
N ALA A 70 -1.50 3.48 2.50
CA ALA A 70 -2.33 2.51 1.80
C ALA A 70 -3.83 2.69 2.14
N ASN A 71 -4.15 2.94 3.41
CA ASN A 71 -5.53 3.21 3.83
C ASN A 71 -6.09 4.48 3.17
N THR A 72 -5.29 5.53 3.04
CA THR A 72 -5.71 6.77 2.39
C THR A 72 -6.00 6.53 0.91
N GLU A 73 -5.13 5.79 0.22
CA GLU A 73 -5.34 5.42 -1.20
C GLU A 73 -6.58 4.54 -1.39
N ILE A 74 -6.84 3.61 -0.47
CA ILE A 74 -8.04 2.76 -0.50
C ILE A 74 -9.29 3.61 -0.27
N GLN A 75 -9.30 4.51 0.72
CA GLN A 75 -10.47 5.36 0.98
C GLN A 75 -10.82 6.26 -0.20
N ASP A 76 -9.82 6.79 -0.92
CA ASP A 76 -10.05 7.61 -2.11
C ASP A 76 -10.72 6.81 -3.25
N LYS A 77 -10.46 5.50 -3.31
CA LYS A 77 -11.03 4.57 -4.30
C LYS A 77 -12.34 3.91 -3.85
N ILE A 78 -12.83 4.16 -2.64
CA ILE A 78 -14.12 3.64 -2.20
C ILE A 78 -15.23 4.64 -2.58
N GLY A 79 -16.09 4.22 -3.51
CA GLY A 79 -17.20 5.03 -3.97
C GLY A 79 -18.26 4.21 -4.68
N THR A 80 -19.29 4.90 -5.16
CA THR A 80 -20.35 4.31 -5.99
C THR A 80 -20.29 4.92 -7.37
N THR A 81 -20.41 4.07 -8.39
CA THR A 81 -20.46 4.50 -9.79
C THR A 81 -21.88 4.62 -10.29
N TYR A 82 -22.15 5.61 -11.13
CA TYR A 82 -23.42 5.77 -11.83
C TYR A 82 -23.18 6.38 -13.22
N ILE A 83 -24.18 6.29 -14.09
CA ILE A 83 -24.11 6.88 -15.42
C ILE A 83 -24.98 8.14 -15.43
N GLN A 84 -24.42 9.24 -15.92
CA GLN A 84 -25.16 10.45 -16.21
C GLN A 84 -25.39 10.54 -17.73
N TRP A 85 -26.63 10.26 -18.13
CA TRP A 85 -27.06 10.31 -19.53
C TRP A 85 -27.24 11.74 -20.01
N GLY A 86 -26.93 12.02 -21.28
CA GLY A 86 -27.07 13.34 -21.90
C GLY A 86 -26.00 14.36 -21.48
N ARG A 87 -24.92 13.93 -20.81
CA ARG A 87 -23.81 14.81 -20.41
C ARG A 87 -22.46 14.16 -20.69
N THR A 88 -21.44 14.99 -20.88
CA THR A 88 -20.05 14.55 -21.03
C THR A 88 -19.25 14.63 -19.73
N ASN A 89 -19.86 15.16 -18.66
CA ASN A 89 -19.26 15.28 -17.34
C ASN A 89 -20.28 15.07 -16.22
N CYS A 90 -19.76 14.71 -15.05
CA CYS A 90 -20.53 14.56 -13.83
C CYS A 90 -20.88 15.92 -13.24
N THR A 91 -22.16 16.14 -12.92
CA THR A 91 -22.62 17.41 -12.35
C THR A 91 -22.96 17.36 -10.87
N ALA A 92 -22.98 16.17 -10.27
CA ALA A 92 -23.24 16.05 -8.84
C ALA A 92 -22.01 16.49 -8.04
N ASP A 93 -22.24 17.14 -6.91
CA ASP A 93 -21.17 17.50 -5.98
C ASP A 93 -20.43 16.24 -5.50
N ASP A 94 -19.10 16.36 -5.42
CA ASP A 94 -18.17 15.28 -5.05
C ASP A 94 -18.23 14.03 -5.96
N ALA A 95 -18.66 14.18 -7.21
CA ALA A 95 -18.59 13.15 -8.24
C ALA A 95 -17.52 13.49 -9.29
N GLU A 96 -16.60 12.55 -9.50
CA GLU A 96 -15.55 12.67 -10.50
C GLU A 96 -15.94 11.91 -11.77
N THR A 97 -15.59 12.46 -12.94
CA THR A 97 -15.82 11.79 -14.22
C THR A 97 -14.73 10.75 -14.45
N VAL A 98 -15.14 9.48 -14.54
CA VAL A 98 -14.25 8.36 -14.85
C VAL A 98 -13.95 8.32 -16.34
N TYR A 99 -15.00 8.35 -17.15
CA TYR A 99 -14.90 8.53 -18.59
C TYR A 99 -16.17 9.15 -19.17
N SER A 100 -16.04 9.69 -20.38
CA SER A 100 -17.15 10.15 -21.21
C SER A 100 -17.27 9.31 -22.47
N GLY A 101 -18.46 9.29 -23.03
CA GLY A 101 -18.83 8.38 -24.09
C GLY A 101 -20.11 8.77 -24.80
N PHE A 102 -20.63 7.83 -25.57
CA PHE A 102 -21.94 7.91 -26.20
C PHE A 102 -22.82 6.76 -25.78
N ILE A 103 -24.12 7.00 -25.71
CA ILE A 103 -25.09 5.96 -25.41
C ILE A 103 -25.09 4.94 -26.55
N GLY A 104 -25.00 3.67 -26.20
CA GLY A 104 -25.22 2.55 -27.09
C GLY A 104 -26.33 1.65 -26.56
N GLY A 105 -26.97 0.92 -27.46
CA GLY A 105 -28.02 -0.03 -27.12
C GLY A 105 -28.43 -0.82 -28.35
N SER A 106 -29.52 -1.56 -28.24
CA SER A 106 -30.07 -2.27 -29.38
C SER A 106 -31.44 -1.71 -29.77
N SER A 107 -31.79 -1.83 -31.05
CA SER A 107 -33.16 -1.56 -31.49
C SER A 107 -34.09 -2.59 -30.87
N PHE A 108 -35.33 -2.20 -30.57
CA PHE A 108 -36.39 -3.10 -30.10
C PHE A 108 -36.67 -4.27 -31.07
N THR A 109 -36.27 -4.15 -32.33
CA THR A 109 -36.39 -5.19 -33.36
C THR A 109 -35.28 -6.25 -33.31
N ASN A 110 -34.23 -6.06 -32.52
CA ASN A 110 -33.04 -6.90 -32.55
C ASN A 110 -33.09 -7.96 -31.45
N SER A 111 -33.43 -9.19 -31.82
CA SER A 111 -33.41 -10.32 -30.88
C SER A 111 -31.99 -10.68 -30.43
N GLY A 112 -31.83 -11.01 -29.14
CA GLY A 112 -30.55 -11.46 -28.56
C GLY A 112 -29.53 -10.35 -28.25
N SER A 113 -29.87 -9.08 -28.48
CA SER A 113 -28.98 -7.93 -28.23
C SER A 113 -29.11 -7.37 -26.82
N ALA A 114 -28.25 -6.41 -26.46
CA ALA A 114 -28.26 -5.79 -25.14
C ALA A 114 -29.63 -5.15 -24.86
N VAL A 115 -30.26 -5.57 -23.75
CA VAL A 115 -31.58 -5.08 -23.31
C VAL A 115 -31.47 -3.67 -22.71
N ASP A 116 -30.33 -3.34 -22.10
CA ASP A 116 -30.08 -2.07 -21.43
C ASP A 116 -29.18 -1.14 -22.26
N TYR A 117 -29.35 0.17 -22.03
CA TYR A 117 -28.44 1.19 -22.55
C TYR A 117 -27.08 1.12 -21.85
N LEU A 118 -26.02 1.30 -22.64
CA LEU A 118 -24.64 1.31 -22.19
C LEU A 118 -24.00 2.67 -22.49
N CYS A 119 -23.06 3.10 -21.65
CA CYS A 119 -22.20 4.22 -21.97
C CYS A 119 -20.93 3.70 -22.66
N LEU A 120 -20.85 3.84 -23.98
CA LEU A 120 -19.73 3.35 -24.78
C LEU A 120 -18.62 4.40 -24.83
N ILE A 121 -17.37 3.96 -24.65
CA ILE A 121 -16.20 4.85 -24.76
C ILE A 121 -16.05 5.38 -26.19
N ASN A 122 -15.58 6.61 -26.32
CA ASN A 122 -15.42 7.29 -27.62
C ASN A 122 -14.43 6.59 -28.55
N ASP A 123 -13.35 6.04 -27.99
CA ASP A 123 -12.28 5.37 -28.72
C ASP A 123 -12.08 3.95 -28.16
N PRO A 124 -12.75 2.94 -28.73
CA PRO A 124 -12.66 1.57 -28.24
C PRO A 124 -11.33 0.93 -28.65
N GLN A 125 -10.73 0.21 -27.71
CA GLN A 125 -9.62 -0.69 -28.01
C GLN A 125 -10.18 -1.95 -28.68
N TRP A 126 -9.74 -2.25 -29.89
CA TRP A 126 -10.17 -3.43 -30.63
C TRP A 126 -9.45 -4.68 -30.11
N GLY A 127 -10.23 -5.69 -29.71
CA GLY A 127 -9.72 -7.04 -29.44
C GLY A 127 -9.58 -7.86 -30.72
N ILE A 128 -9.81 -9.17 -30.62
CA ILE A 128 -9.89 -10.05 -31.81
C ILE A 128 -11.20 -9.74 -32.54
N TYR A 129 -11.08 -9.12 -33.72
CA TYR A 129 -12.21 -8.77 -34.58
C TYR A 129 -12.30 -9.72 -35.77
N ASP A 130 -13.45 -10.38 -35.96
CA ASP A 130 -13.77 -11.17 -37.15
C ASP A 130 -14.90 -10.50 -37.94
N SER A 131 -14.57 -10.00 -39.13
CA SER A 131 -15.50 -9.32 -40.03
C SER A 131 -16.50 -10.25 -40.71
N LYS A 132 -16.42 -11.57 -40.50
CA LYS A 132 -17.33 -12.57 -41.09
C LYS A 132 -18.62 -12.76 -40.28
N VAL A 133 -18.73 -12.10 -39.13
CA VAL A 133 -19.81 -12.26 -38.18
C VAL A 133 -20.93 -11.25 -38.47
N ASN A 134 -21.77 -11.54 -39.46
CA ASN A 134 -22.76 -10.59 -40.00
C ASN A 134 -24.19 -10.74 -39.41
N SER A 135 -24.42 -11.72 -38.54
CA SER A 135 -25.77 -12.10 -38.08
C SER A 135 -25.90 -12.23 -36.55
N LEU A 136 -24.98 -11.61 -35.80
CA LEU A 136 -25.05 -11.59 -34.34
C LEU A 136 -25.81 -10.38 -33.79
N PRO A 137 -26.28 -10.47 -32.54
CA PRO A 137 -26.71 -9.29 -31.79
C PRO A 137 -25.63 -8.20 -31.82
N PHE A 138 -26.02 -7.00 -32.23
CA PHE A 138 -25.14 -5.84 -32.30
C PHE A 138 -25.63 -4.73 -31.38
N ILE A 139 -24.68 -3.92 -30.91
CA ILE A 139 -24.94 -2.70 -30.14
C ILE A 139 -24.75 -1.53 -31.11
N GLY A 140 -25.84 -0.83 -31.39
CA GLY A 140 -25.84 0.42 -32.15
C GLY A 140 -25.65 1.63 -31.25
N GLY A 141 -25.29 2.77 -31.84
CA GLY A 141 -25.33 4.05 -31.13
C GLY A 141 -26.76 4.55 -30.99
N ALA A 142 -27.10 5.14 -29.84
CA ALA A 142 -28.34 5.87 -29.66
C ALA A 142 -28.17 7.31 -30.13
N LEU A 143 -29.12 7.77 -30.93
CA LEU A 143 -29.17 9.13 -31.46
C LEU A 143 -30.40 9.84 -30.89
N TYR A 144 -30.29 11.16 -30.74
CA TYR A 144 -31.48 11.98 -30.53
C TYR A 144 -32.37 11.90 -31.76
N ASP A 145 -33.64 11.63 -31.52
CA ASP A 145 -34.68 11.59 -32.54
C ASP A 145 -35.74 12.63 -32.17
N VAL A 146 -35.73 13.77 -32.85
CA VAL A 146 -36.49 14.97 -32.45
C VAL A 146 -37.49 15.36 -33.54
N TRP A 147 -38.40 14.46 -33.89
CA TRP A 147 -39.34 14.68 -35.01
C TRP A 147 -40.43 15.75 -34.79
N ASP A 148 -40.70 16.20 -33.55
CA ASP A 148 -41.89 17.00 -33.23
C ASP A 148 -41.63 18.25 -32.37
N ILE A 149 -40.52 18.97 -32.63
CA ILE A 149 -40.13 20.13 -31.80
C ILE A 149 -40.11 21.49 -32.53
N ASN A 150 -40.85 21.61 -33.62
CA ASN A 150 -41.08 22.89 -34.30
C ASN A 150 -42.12 23.78 -33.57
N VAL A 151 -42.03 23.87 -32.25
CA VAL A 151 -42.83 24.80 -31.44
C VAL A 151 -42.02 26.07 -31.16
N PRO A 152 -42.64 27.26 -31.20
CA PRO A 152 -41.99 28.50 -30.78
C PRO A 152 -41.46 28.35 -29.34
N ASN A 153 -40.19 28.72 -29.10
CA ASN A 153 -39.48 28.62 -27.83
C ASN A 153 -39.16 27.19 -27.34
N SER A 154 -39.05 26.21 -28.23
CA SER A 154 -38.47 24.93 -27.87
C SER A 154 -37.06 25.10 -27.29
N PRO A 155 -36.74 24.49 -26.12
CA PRO A 155 -35.37 24.43 -25.63
C PRO A 155 -34.48 23.48 -26.45
N PHE A 156 -35.07 22.70 -27.36
CA PHE A 156 -34.39 21.77 -28.26
C PHE A 156 -34.43 22.32 -29.69
N ASP A 157 -33.25 22.62 -30.21
CA ASP A 157 -33.05 22.99 -31.60
C ASP A 157 -32.93 21.72 -32.46
N PHE A 158 -33.90 21.51 -33.35
CA PHE A 158 -33.92 20.39 -34.29
C PHE A 158 -32.59 20.25 -35.04
N ASN A 159 -32.07 21.34 -35.61
CA ASN A 159 -30.84 21.29 -36.42
C ASN A 159 -29.61 20.96 -35.58
N LYS A 160 -29.66 21.21 -34.26
CA LYS A 160 -28.56 20.97 -33.34
C LYS A 160 -28.57 19.57 -32.75
N TYR A 161 -29.75 18.98 -32.56
CA TYR A 161 -29.88 17.72 -31.82
C TYR A 161 -30.30 16.55 -32.70
N ASP A 162 -31.03 16.75 -33.79
CA ASP A 162 -31.53 15.65 -34.62
C ASP A 162 -30.39 14.79 -35.18
N HIS A 163 -30.53 13.47 -35.07
CA HIS A 163 -29.52 12.47 -35.46
C HIS A 163 -28.13 12.65 -34.81
N HIS A 164 -28.00 13.45 -33.74
CA HIS A 164 -26.75 13.57 -33.01
C HIS A 164 -26.61 12.48 -31.95
N ARG A 165 -25.38 12.02 -31.74
CA ARG A 165 -25.07 11.01 -30.71
C ARG A 165 -25.41 11.53 -29.34
N VAL A 166 -26.11 10.72 -28.55
CA VAL A 166 -26.44 11.09 -27.17
C VAL A 166 -25.21 10.89 -26.30
N PRO A 167 -24.66 11.93 -25.65
CA PRO A 167 -23.48 11.78 -24.79
C PRO A 167 -23.85 11.09 -23.47
N CYS A 168 -22.85 10.50 -22.84
CA CYS A 168 -22.96 9.98 -21.48
C CYS A 168 -21.63 10.14 -20.73
N SER A 169 -21.70 10.17 -19.41
CA SER A 169 -20.52 10.16 -18.55
C SER A 169 -20.69 9.18 -17.41
N VAL A 170 -19.69 8.34 -17.19
CA VAL A 170 -19.63 7.48 -16.02
C VAL A 170 -18.96 8.23 -14.89
N CYS A 171 -19.68 8.27 -13.78
CA CYS A 171 -19.38 9.08 -12.62
C CYS A 171 -19.06 8.22 -11.43
N MET A 172 -18.07 8.62 -10.64
CA MET A 172 -17.77 7.99 -9.36
C MET A 172 -17.95 9.00 -8.25
N LYS A 173 -18.83 8.68 -7.29
CA LYS A 173 -19.03 9.48 -6.09
C LYS A 173 -18.26 8.86 -4.94
N LYS A 174 -17.33 9.63 -4.36
CA LYS A 174 -16.52 9.18 -3.22
C LYS A 174 -17.42 8.96 -2.00
N ARG A 175 -17.21 7.86 -1.29
CA ARG A 175 -17.98 7.54 -0.08
C ARG A 175 -17.53 8.45 1.06
N LYS A 176 -18.40 9.34 1.52
CA LYS A 176 -18.13 10.08 2.76
C LYS A 176 -18.29 9.13 3.95
N LEU A 177 -17.21 8.93 4.70
CA LEU A 177 -17.28 8.27 6.00
C LEU A 177 -18.16 9.12 6.92
N ARG A 178 -19.27 8.55 7.37
CA ARG A 178 -20.10 9.19 8.40
C ARG A 178 -19.28 9.15 9.69
N ARG A 179 -18.78 10.31 10.14
CA ARG A 179 -18.23 10.43 11.50
C ARG A 179 -19.41 10.23 12.46
N LEU A 180 -19.40 9.10 13.17
CA LEU A 180 -20.33 8.80 14.25
C LEU A 180 -19.92 9.61 15.50
#